data_AF-A0A3M1KVQ4-F1
#
_entry.id   AF-A0A3M1KVQ4-F1
#
_cell.length_a   1.000
_cell.length_b   1.000
_cell.length_c   1.000
_cell.angle_alpha   90.00
_cell.angle_beta   90.00
_cell.angle_gamma   90.00
#
_symmetry.space_group_name_H-M   'P 1'
#
loop_
_entity.id
_entity.type
_entity.pdbx_description
1 polymer ?
#
loop_
_entity_poly.entity_id
_entity_poly.type
_entity_poly.pdbx_seq_one_letter_code
_entity_poly.pdbx_strand_id
1 'polypeptide(L)' 'IAAGTSTLIVTLWAIPDQPTSELMQEFYQGRYQNLDKAQALRQAMLKTLEKYPEPENWAAFTLIGSAE' A
#
# COMPACT_ATOMS: atom_id res chain seq x y z
N ILE A 1 -16.17 3.03 -9.64
CA ILE A 1 -15.42 1.75 -9.72
C ILE A 1 -15.75 1.01 -8.43
N ALA A 2 -16.43 -0.14 -8.55
CA ALA A 2 -17.11 -0.94 -7.49
C ALA A 2 -18.00 -0.16 -6.49
N ALA A 3 -19.33 -0.18 -6.69
CA ALA A 3 -20.35 0.16 -5.67
C ALA A 3 -20.11 1.38 -4.74
N GLY A 4 -19.54 2.48 -5.26
CA GLY A 4 -19.41 3.74 -4.49
C GLY A 4 -18.15 3.90 -3.63
N THR A 5 -17.14 3.02 -3.72
CA THR A 5 -15.85 3.24 -3.02
C THR A 5 -15.00 4.33 -3.67
N SER A 6 -14.52 5.29 -2.86
CA SER A 6 -13.72 6.43 -3.32
C SER A 6 -12.26 6.10 -3.66
N THR A 7 -11.72 4.99 -3.13
CA THR A 7 -10.33 4.58 -3.33
C THR A 7 -10.20 3.05 -3.29
N LEU A 8 -9.47 2.46 -4.24
CA LEU A 8 -9.11 1.04 -4.28
C LEU A 8 -7.58 0.90 -4.17
N ILE A 9 -7.12 -0.09 -3.40
CA ILE A 9 -5.72 -0.54 -3.42
C ILE A 9 -5.71 -1.94 -4.01
N VAL A 10 -4.95 -2.14 -5.08
CA VAL A 10 -4.86 -3.41 -5.82
C VAL A 10 -3.41 -3.82 -6.00
N THR A 11 -3.17 -5.12 -6.15
CA THR A 11 -1.87 -5.68 -6.50
C THR A 11 -1.86 -6.15 -7.94
N LEU A 12 -0.76 -5.92 -8.66
CA LEU A 12 -0.58 -6.37 -10.04
C LEU A 12 -0.26 -7.87 -10.16
N TRP A 13 0.30 -8.47 -9.13
CA TRP A 13 0.60 -9.90 -9.01
C TRP A 13 0.33 -10.39 -7.57
N ALA A 14 0.43 -11.70 -7.36
CA ALA A 14 0.34 -12.30 -6.03
C ALA A 14 1.60 -11.95 -5.22
N ILE A 15 1.42 -11.32 -4.07
CA ILE A 15 2.51 -10.96 -3.16
C ILE A 15 2.51 -11.97 -1.99
N PRO A 16 3.68 -12.36 -1.45
CA PRO A 16 3.73 -13.19 -0.25
C PRO A 16 2.99 -12.55 0.94
N ASP A 17 2.36 -13.38 1.78
CA ASP A 17 1.47 -12.90 2.86
C ASP A 17 2.19 -12.01 3.90
N GLN A 18 3.44 -12.35 4.23
CA GLN A 18 4.22 -11.65 5.24
C GLN A 18 4.55 -10.19 4.86
N PRO A 19 5.21 -9.90 3.72
CA PRO A 19 5.45 -8.52 3.28
C PRO A 19 4.14 -7.75 3.04
N THR A 20 3.08 -8.42 2.57
CA THR A 20 1.74 -7.82 2.41
C THR A 20 1.18 -7.34 3.73
N SER A 21 1.22 -8.17 4.77
CA SER A 21 0.71 -7.82 6.09
C SER A 21 1.46 -6.63 6.69
N GLU A 22 2.79 -6.61 6.58
CA GLU A 22 3.63 -5.53 7.10
C GLU A 22 3.38 -4.22 6.35
N LEU A 23 3.28 -4.27 5.02
CA LEU A 23 2.96 -3.10 4.20
C LEU A 23 1.59 -2.52 4.57
N MET A 24 0.58 -3.37 4.76
CA MET A 24 -0.77 -2.91 5.13
C MET A 24 -0.80 -2.33 6.55
N GLN A 25 -0.05 -2.89 7.50
CA GLN A 25 0.08 -2.31 8.85
C GLN A 25 0.67 -0.90 8.79
N GLU A 26 1.73 -0.71 8.03
CA GLU A 26 2.37 0.59 7.84
C GLU A 26 1.46 1.59 7.11
N PHE A 27 0.74 1.13 6.09
CA PHE A 27 -0.25 1.95 5.38
C PHE A 27 -1.33 2.48 6.33
N TYR A 28 -1.94 1.61 7.15
CA TYR A 28 -2.95 2.05 8.10
C TYR A 28 -2.36 2.93 9.21
N GLN A 29 -1.13 2.66 9.67
CA GLN A 29 -0.45 3.54 10.62
C GLN A 29 -0.24 4.95 10.06
N GLY A 30 0.17 5.08 8.79
CA GLY A 30 0.25 6.37 8.10
C GLY A 30 -1.10 7.09 8.02
N ARG A 31 -2.20 6.34 7.82
CA ARG A 31 -3.55 6.93 7.83
C ARG A 31 -3.96 7.49 9.20
N TYR A 32 -3.58 6.83 10.30
CA TYR A 32 -3.79 7.37 11.64
C TYR A 32 -2.96 8.63 11.93
N GLN A 33 -1.86 8.82 11.21
CA GLN A 33 -1.01 10.03 11.29
C GLN A 33 -1.51 11.17 10.40
N ASN A 34 -2.73 11.08 9.85
CA ASN A 34 -3.32 12.04 8.93
C ASN A 34 -2.55 12.21 7.61
N LEU A 35 -1.74 11.23 7.20
CA LEU A 35 -1.16 11.23 5.86
C LEU A 35 -2.25 11.00 4.82
N ASP A 36 -2.11 11.65 3.65
CA ASP A 36 -2.94 11.32 2.50
C ASP A 36 -2.69 9.86 2.06
N LYS A 37 -3.64 9.28 1.32
CA LYS A 37 -3.58 7.84 1.02
C LYS A 37 -2.37 7.48 0.14
N ALA A 38 -1.95 8.40 -0.73
CA ALA A 38 -0.79 8.18 -1.60
C ALA A 38 0.53 8.26 -0.80
N GLN A 39 0.63 9.20 0.14
CA GLN A 39 1.75 9.35 1.06
C GLN A 39 1.87 8.14 1.99
N ALA A 40 0.76 7.69 2.57
CA ALA A 40 0.71 6.51 3.42
C ALA A 40 1.16 5.26 2.66
N LEU A 41 0.68 5.07 1.41
CA LEU A 41 1.08 3.94 0.58
C LEU A 41 2.56 4.00 0.19
N ARG A 42 3.04 5.17 -0.23
CA ARG A 42 4.46 5.37 -0.56
C ARG A 42 5.36 5.08 0.64
N GLN A 43 5.00 5.58 1.82
CA GLN A 43 5.78 5.33 3.04
C GLN A 43 5.81 3.84 3.39
N ALA A 44 4.67 3.17 3.28
CA ALA A 44 4.59 1.73 3.50
C ALA A 44 5.47 0.95 2.51
N MET A 45 5.42 1.28 1.21
CA MET A 45 6.30 0.68 0.20
C MET A 45 7.79 0.90 0.48
N LEU A 46 8.17 2.10 0.92
CA LEU A 46 9.57 2.42 1.26
C LEU A 46 10.05 1.62 2.48
N LYS A 47 9.22 1.47 3.51
CA LYS A 47 9.56 0.65 4.68
C LYS A 47 9.63 -0.84 4.33
N THR A 48 8.72 -1.33 3.50
CA THR A 48 8.77 -2.72 3.03
C THR A 48 10.03 -2.96 2.18
N LEU A 49 10.43 -1.99 1.34
CA LEU A 49 11.67 -2.05 0.55
C LEU A 49 12.93 -2.18 1.43
N GLU A 50 12.98 -1.52 2.59
CA GLU A 50 14.12 -1.63 3.50
C GLU A 50 14.31 -3.06 4.05
N LYS A 51 13.22 -3.81 4.19
CA LYS A 51 13.21 -5.18 4.75
C LYS A 51 13.20 -6.27 3.68
N TYR A 52 12.57 -5.98 2.54
CA TYR A 52 12.36 -6.87 1.40
C TYR A 52 12.76 -6.13 0.11
N PRO A 53 14.05 -6.11 -0.25
CA PRO A 53 14.54 -5.35 -1.39
C PRO A 53 13.97 -5.82 -2.74
N GLU A 54 13.52 -7.07 -2.83
CA GLU A 54 12.97 -7.65 -4.04
C GLU A 54 11.64 -6.97 -4.43
N PRO A 55 11.54 -6.39 -5.65
CA PRO A 55 10.35 -5.66 -6.09
C PRO A 55 9.05 -6.43 -6.05
N GLU A 56 9.11 -7.77 -6.13
CA GLU A 56 7.94 -8.65 -6.02
C GLU A 56 7.17 -8.47 -4.70
N ASN A 57 7.86 -8.01 -3.65
CA ASN A 57 7.31 -7.89 -2.30
C ASN A 57 6.58 -6.57 -2.03
N TRP A 58 6.81 -5.51 -2.83
CA TRP A 58 6.29 -4.17 -2.53
C TRP A 58 5.85 -3.36 -3.76
N ALA A 59 6.36 -3.67 -4.97
CA ALA A 59 6.11 -2.84 -6.15
C ALA A 59 4.76 -3.15 -6.85
N ALA A 60 4.04 -4.20 -6.41
CA ALA A 60 2.77 -4.56 -7.04
C ALA A 60 1.61 -3.63 -6.64
N PHE A 61 1.73 -2.88 -5.55
CA PHE A 61 0.64 -2.08 -5.02
C PHE A 61 0.38 -0.84 -5.88
N THR A 62 -0.87 -0.65 -6.28
CA THR A 62 -1.36 0.53 -6.98
C THR A 62 -2.62 1.05 -6.31
N LEU A 63 -2.66 2.37 -6.12
CA LEU A 63 -3.85 3.09 -5.65
C LEU A 63 -4.63 3.63 -6.85
N ILE A 64 -5.90 3.27 -6.95
CA ILE A 64 -6.81 3.70 -8.01
C ILE A 64 -7.99 4.43 -7.36
N GLY A 65 -8.17 5.72 -7.66
CA GLY A 65 -9.26 6.55 -7.14
C GLY A 65 -8.77 7.86 -6.54
N SER A 66 -9.62 8.52 -5.73
CA SER A 66 -9.28 9.79 -5.09
C SER A 66 -8.20 9.58 -4.02
N ALA A 67 -7.09 10.30 -4.16
CA ALA A 67 -5.94 10.26 -3.25
C ALA A 67 -6.12 11.13 -1.98
N GLU A 68 -7.12 12.01 -1.98
CA GLU A 68 -7.56 12.86 -0.86
C GLU A 68 -8.17 12.05 0.31
#